data_AF-A0A950BCP8-F1
#
_entry.id   AF-A0A950BCP8-F1
#
_cell.length_a   1.000
_cell.length_b   1.000
_cell.length_c   1.000
_cell.angle_alpha   90.00
_cell.angle_beta   90.00
_cell.angle_gamma   90.00
#
_symmetry.space_group_name_H-M   'P 1'
#
loop_
_entity.id
_entity.type
_entity.pdbx_description
1 polymer ?
#
loop_
_entity_poly.entity_id
_entity_poly.type
_entity_poly.pdbx_seq_one_letter_code
_entity_poly.pdbx_strand_id
1 'polypeptide(L)'
;MNALTPDEMRAADRRAVDDVGIPPLILMESAGRAIADLARDFLGQLEGDPIRVAIVAGPGNNGGDALVAARYLMQLGFEPDLYMAAKLDECNELCRTQLEIMESLGASISFLREQSPEFFRSGLRSASLIIDGLLGTGSEGPLREAYRTWVNEINVANRDVIAVDI
;
A
#
# COMPACT_ATOMS: atom_id res chain seq x y z
N MET A 1 -18.52 15.66 -8.99
CA MET A 1 -17.73 15.28 -7.81
C MET A 1 -16.66 16.36 -7.66
N ASN A 2 -16.64 17.11 -6.56
CA ASN A 2 -15.60 18.12 -6.34
C ASN A 2 -14.43 17.42 -5.66
N ALA A 3 -13.30 17.31 -6.37
CA ALA A 3 -12.08 16.77 -5.79
C ALA A 3 -11.51 17.78 -4.78
N LEU A 4 -11.12 17.28 -3.60
CA LEU A 4 -10.40 18.09 -2.61
C LEU A 4 -8.94 18.20 -3.02
N THR A 5 -8.33 19.34 -2.75
CA THR A 5 -6.87 19.49 -2.80
C THR A 5 -6.22 18.68 -1.66
N PRO A 6 -4.91 18.34 -1.76
CA PRO A 6 -4.21 17.65 -0.67
C PRO A 6 -4.27 18.36 0.68
N ASP A 7 -4.26 19.70 0.69
CA ASP A 7 -4.40 20.49 1.92
C ASP A 7 -5.80 20.41 2.51
N GLU A 8 -6.83 20.40 1.66
CA GLU A 8 -8.23 20.23 2.08
C GLU A 8 -8.50 18.82 2.59
N MET A 9 -7.91 17.78 1.97
CA MET A 9 -8.00 16.40 2.47
C MET A 9 -7.36 16.28 3.85
N ARG A 10 -6.13 16.79 4.01
CA ARG A 10 -5.45 16.84 5.32
C ARG A 10 -6.25 17.62 6.37
N ALA A 11 -6.94 18.69 5.97
CA ALA A 11 -7.81 19.45 6.88
C ALA A 11 -9.09 18.69 7.24
N ALA A 12 -9.64 17.88 6.33
CA ALA A 12 -10.77 17.01 6.62
C ALA A 12 -10.38 15.91 7.61
N ASP A 13 -9.25 15.23 7.39
CA ASP A 13 -8.74 14.19 8.29
C ASP A 13 -8.47 14.74 9.69
N ARG A 14 -7.82 15.91 9.79
CA ARG A 14 -7.60 16.55 11.09
C ARG A 14 -8.90 16.82 11.83
N ARG A 15 -9.95 17.33 11.17
CA ARG A 15 -11.25 17.56 11.82
C ARG A 15 -11.91 16.26 12.27
N ALA A 16 -11.79 15.18 11.47
CA ALA A 16 -12.31 13.88 11.88
C ALA A 16 -11.63 13.36 13.16
N VAL A 17 -10.33 13.62 13.31
CA VAL A 17 -9.57 13.23 14.51
C VAL A 17 -9.87 14.17 15.68
N ASP A 18 -9.69 15.47 15.50
CA ASP A 18 -9.68 16.46 16.57
C ASP A 18 -11.09 16.84 17.04
N ASP A 19 -12.03 17.04 16.11
CA ASP A 19 -13.38 17.53 16.43
C ASP A 19 -14.36 16.37 16.69
N VAL A 20 -14.25 15.28 15.93
CA VAL A 20 -15.17 14.13 16.03
C VAL A 20 -14.61 13.03 16.95
N GLY A 21 -13.30 12.99 17.16
CA GLY A 21 -12.65 11.99 18.02
C GLY A 21 -12.44 10.64 17.33
N ILE A 22 -12.45 10.58 16.00
CA ILE A 22 -12.19 9.34 15.26
C ILE A 22 -10.68 9.06 15.29
N PRO A 23 -10.23 7.90 15.81
CA PRO A 23 -8.80 7.61 15.85
C PRO A 23 -8.19 7.53 14.44
N PRO A 24 -6.97 8.04 14.20
CA PRO A 24 -6.34 7.98 12.88
C PRO A 24 -6.21 6.57 12.30
N LEU A 25 -5.98 5.56 13.15
CA LEU A 25 -5.97 4.15 12.73
C LEU A 25 -7.31 3.72 12.11
N ILE A 26 -8.45 4.23 12.59
CA ILE A 26 -9.77 3.90 12.02
C ILE A 26 -9.95 4.53 10.63
N LEU A 27 -9.38 5.72 10.40
CA LEU A 27 -9.38 6.34 9.07
C LEU A 27 -8.56 5.49 8.09
N MET A 28 -7.36 5.08 8.49
CA MET A 28 -6.48 4.17 7.71
C MET A 28 -7.13 2.81 7.44
N GLU A 29 -7.79 2.21 8.43
CA GLU A 29 -8.58 0.98 8.26
C GLU A 29 -9.68 1.15 7.20
N SER A 30 -10.35 2.31 7.20
CA SER A 30 -11.40 2.62 6.24
C SER A 30 -10.84 2.81 4.83
N ALA A 31 -9.72 3.53 4.69
CA ALA A 31 -9.04 3.75 3.41
C ALA A 31 -8.51 2.45 2.80
N GLY A 32 -7.75 1.66 3.57
CA GLY A 32 -7.22 0.38 3.11
C GLY A 32 -8.31 -0.63 2.76
N ARG A 33 -9.43 -0.67 3.51
CA ARG A 33 -10.58 -1.50 3.13
C ARG A 33 -11.18 -1.09 1.79
N ALA A 34 -11.35 0.22 1.55
CA ALA A 34 -11.88 0.71 0.28
C ALA A 34 -10.96 0.34 -0.90
N ILE A 35 -9.64 0.38 -0.70
CA ILE A 35 -8.65 -0.07 -1.70
C ILE A 35 -8.79 -1.57 -1.96
N ALA A 36 -8.94 -2.40 -0.93
CA ALA A 36 -9.14 -3.84 -1.08
C ALA A 36 -10.46 -4.17 -1.80
N ASP A 37 -11.54 -3.45 -1.49
CA ASP A 37 -12.83 -3.60 -2.17
C ASP A 37 -12.71 -3.22 -3.65
N LEU A 38 -12.03 -2.12 -3.98
CA LEU A 38 -11.75 -1.72 -5.36
C LEU A 38 -10.91 -2.76 -6.11
N ALA A 39 -9.87 -3.28 -5.47
CA ALA A 39 -9.00 -4.31 -6.03
C ALA A 39 -9.77 -5.62 -6.30
N ARG A 40 -10.62 -6.05 -5.37
CA ARG A 40 -11.51 -7.20 -5.56
C ARG A 40 -12.44 -6.97 -6.75
N ASP A 41 -13.09 -5.81 -6.81
CA ASP A 41 -14.06 -5.51 -7.87
C ASP A 41 -13.37 -5.44 -9.25
N PHE A 42 -12.12 -4.96 -9.29
CA PHE A 42 -11.29 -4.94 -10.50
C PHE A 42 -10.87 -6.36 -10.94
N LEU A 43 -10.43 -7.19 -10.00
CA LEU A 43 -9.96 -8.56 -10.28
C LEU A 43 -11.11 -9.55 -10.53
N GLY A 44 -12.32 -9.22 -10.08
CA GLY A 44 -13.50 -10.07 -10.22
C GLY A 44 -13.56 -11.20 -9.20
N GLN A 45 -14.34 -12.25 -9.53
CA GLN A 45 -14.48 -13.42 -8.67
C GLN A 45 -13.24 -14.31 -8.76
N LEU A 46 -12.85 -14.90 -7.63
CA LEU A 46 -11.79 -15.90 -7.58
C LEU A 46 -12.26 -17.18 -8.27
N GLU A 47 -11.77 -17.45 -9.48
CA GLU A 47 -11.95 -18.71 -10.20
C GLU A 47 -10.59 -19.39 -10.42
N GLY A 48 -10.41 -20.60 -9.88
CA GLY A 48 -9.17 -21.37 -10.06
C GLY A 48 -8.09 -21.05 -9.04
N ASP A 49 -6.87 -20.78 -9.52
CA ASP A 49 -5.70 -20.55 -8.67
C ASP A 49 -5.81 -19.21 -7.90
N PRO A 50 -5.13 -19.08 -6.74
CA PRO A 50 -5.11 -17.83 -5.98
C PRO A 50 -4.59 -16.66 -6.84
N ILE A 51 -5.36 -15.57 -6.87
CA ILE A 51 -4.96 -14.36 -7.60
C ILE A 51 -3.93 -13.60 -6.76
N ARG A 52 -2.72 -13.49 -7.30
CA ARG A 52 -1.62 -12.75 -6.68
C ARG A 52 -1.75 -11.25 -6.89
N VAL A 53 -1.57 -10.49 -5.81
CA VAL A 53 -1.62 -9.01 -5.82
C VAL A 53 -0.30 -8.49 -5.23
N ALA A 54 0.45 -7.71 -5.99
CA ALA A 54 1.66 -7.10 -5.46
C ALA A 54 1.30 -5.86 -4.63
N ILE A 55 1.68 -5.84 -3.36
CA ILE A 55 1.47 -4.73 -2.45
C ILE A 55 2.80 -4.04 -2.24
N VAL A 56 2.93 -2.81 -2.70
CA VAL A 56 4.15 -2.00 -2.53
C VAL A 56 3.89 -0.94 -1.48
N ALA A 57 4.61 -0.98 -0.36
CA ALA A 57 4.40 -0.10 0.77
C ALA A 57 5.65 0.75 1.09
N GLY A 58 5.43 2.06 1.24
CA GLY A 58 6.39 3.00 1.81
C GLY A 58 6.30 3.11 3.34
N PRO A 59 7.13 3.92 3.99
CA PRO A 59 7.12 4.10 5.45
C PRO A 59 6.00 5.01 5.99
N GLY A 60 5.19 5.60 5.11
CA GLY A 60 4.19 6.61 5.45
C GLY A 60 2.76 6.07 5.53
N ASN A 61 1.79 6.97 5.61
CA ASN A 61 0.36 6.62 5.71
C ASN A 61 -0.10 5.73 4.54
N ASN A 62 0.28 6.07 3.31
CA ASN A 62 -0.08 5.28 2.11
C ASN A 62 0.44 3.84 2.17
N GLY A 63 1.62 3.63 2.77
CA GLY A 63 2.13 2.29 3.02
C GLY A 63 1.28 1.56 4.05
N GLY A 64 0.87 2.25 5.11
CA GLY A 64 -0.11 1.72 6.07
C GLY A 64 -1.45 1.34 5.43
N ASP A 65 -2.01 2.20 4.58
CA ASP A 65 -3.25 1.94 3.84
C ASP A 65 -3.10 0.72 2.91
N ALA A 66 -1.96 0.58 2.23
CA ALA A 66 -1.65 -0.58 1.39
C ALA A 66 -1.51 -1.87 2.20
N LEU A 67 -0.90 -1.82 3.40
CA LEU A 67 -0.81 -2.98 4.31
C LEU A 67 -2.18 -3.38 4.85
N VAL A 68 -3.05 -2.42 5.18
CA VAL A 68 -4.45 -2.69 5.52
C VAL A 68 -5.15 -3.36 4.34
N ALA A 69 -5.01 -2.82 3.13
CA ALA A 69 -5.61 -3.39 1.93
C ALA A 69 -5.17 -4.84 1.72
N ALA A 70 -3.88 -5.12 1.91
CA ALA A 70 -3.34 -6.48 1.85
C ALA A 70 -4.02 -7.42 2.85
N ARG A 71 -4.17 -6.99 4.11
CA ARG A 71 -4.84 -7.81 5.13
C ARG A 71 -6.29 -8.13 4.76
N TYR A 72 -7.03 -7.17 4.20
CA TYR A 72 -8.39 -7.42 3.71
C TYR A 72 -8.40 -8.34 2.49
N LEU A 73 -7.46 -8.19 1.56
CA LEU A 73 -7.33 -9.09 0.41
C LEU A 73 -7.04 -10.54 0.84
N MET A 74 -6.18 -10.75 1.85
CA MET A 74 -5.98 -12.09 2.45
C MET A 74 -7.30 -12.68 2.97
N GLN A 75 -8.11 -11.88 3.66
CA GLN A 75 -9.42 -12.32 4.18
C GLN A 75 -10.41 -12.66 3.07
N LEU A 76 -10.27 -12.02 1.90
CA LEU A 76 -11.09 -12.27 0.71
C LEU A 76 -10.58 -13.45 -0.13
N GLY A 77 -9.47 -14.09 0.24
CA GLY A 77 -8.92 -15.27 -0.43
C GLY A 77 -7.88 -14.96 -1.53
N PHE A 78 -7.47 -13.70 -1.68
CA PHE A 78 -6.35 -13.32 -2.56
C PHE A 78 -5.01 -13.64 -1.90
N GLU A 79 -3.94 -13.67 -2.70
CA GLU A 79 -2.58 -13.92 -2.23
C GLU A 79 -1.70 -12.67 -2.42
N PRO A 80 -1.67 -11.75 -1.43
CA PRO A 80 -0.84 -10.57 -1.55
C PRO A 80 0.64 -10.88 -1.32
N ASP A 81 1.48 -10.42 -2.26
CA ASP A 81 2.93 -10.37 -2.11
C ASP A 81 3.34 -9.01 -1.56
N LEU A 82 3.91 -8.98 -0.35
CA LEU A 82 4.22 -7.73 0.35
C LEU A 82 5.65 -7.27 0.09
N TYR A 83 5.80 -6.05 -0.43
CA TYR A 83 7.06 -5.39 -0.69
C TYR A 83 7.16 -4.10 0.13
N MET A 84 8.09 -4.07 1.10
CA MET A 84 8.28 -2.92 1.98
C MET A 84 9.56 -2.16 1.62
N ALA A 85 9.46 -0.86 1.34
CA ALA A 85 10.61 -0.04 0.92
C ALA A 85 11.45 0.53 2.09
N ALA A 86 11.05 0.26 3.32
CA ALA A 86 11.67 0.77 4.54
C ALA A 86 11.64 -0.26 5.67
N LYS A 87 12.48 -0.09 6.68
CA LYS A 87 12.47 -0.91 7.90
C LYS A 87 11.40 -0.42 8.88
N LEU A 88 11.08 -1.25 9.87
CA LEU A 88 10.08 -0.97 10.90
C LEU A 88 10.36 0.33 11.69
N ASP A 89 11.63 0.63 11.97
CA ASP A 89 12.07 1.83 12.68
C ASP A 89 11.99 3.11 11.82
N GLU A 90 11.95 2.98 10.50
CA GLU A 90 11.75 4.08 9.56
C GLU A 90 10.28 4.42 9.32
N CYS A 91 9.36 3.52 9.69
CA CYS A 91 7.92 3.73 9.53
C CYS A 91 7.40 4.80 10.48
N ASN A 92 6.41 5.58 10.03
CA ASN A 92 5.60 6.36 10.96
C ASN A 92 4.76 5.43 11.85
N GLU A 93 4.16 5.98 12.91
CA GLU A 93 3.44 5.18 13.91
C GLU A 93 2.34 4.31 13.29
N LEU A 94 1.51 4.88 12.40
CA LEU A 94 0.39 4.17 11.81
C LEU A 94 0.84 3.03 10.88
N CYS A 95 1.82 3.30 10.01
CA CYS A 95 2.41 2.29 9.12
C CYS A 95 3.12 1.19 9.93
N ARG A 96 3.84 1.56 11.00
CA ARG A 96 4.49 0.60 11.89
C ARG A 96 3.47 -0.36 12.50
N THR A 97 2.37 0.16 13.05
CA THR A 97 1.31 -0.66 13.62
C THR A 97 0.77 -1.67 12.61
N GLN A 98 0.53 -1.25 11.36
CA GLN A 98 0.03 -2.17 10.33
C GLN A 98 1.08 -3.20 9.91
N LEU A 99 2.37 -2.81 9.85
CA LEU A 99 3.46 -3.74 9.56
C LEU A 99 3.60 -4.83 10.64
N GLU A 100 3.55 -4.44 11.93
CA GLU A 100 3.57 -5.38 13.06
C GLU A 100 2.36 -6.32 13.07
N ILE A 101 1.18 -5.83 12.68
CA ILE A 101 -0.02 -6.67 12.50
C ILE A 101 0.23 -7.72 11.41
N MET A 102 0.78 -7.33 10.26
CA MET A 102 1.07 -8.26 9.16
C MET A 102 2.10 -9.32 9.58
N GLU A 103 3.16 -8.92 10.28
CA GLU A 103 4.15 -9.85 10.86
C GLU A 103 3.49 -10.83 11.84
N SER A 104 2.60 -10.33 12.72
CA SER A 104 1.87 -11.15 13.70
C SER A 104 0.89 -12.13 13.05
N LEU A 105 0.38 -11.79 11.85
CA LEU A 105 -0.44 -12.69 11.03
C LEU A 105 0.40 -13.73 10.26
N GLY A 106 1.74 -13.68 10.38
CA GLY A 106 2.65 -14.58 9.69
C GLY A 106 2.82 -14.26 8.21
N ALA A 107 2.49 -13.03 7.77
CA ALA A 107 2.68 -12.62 6.39
C ALA A 107 4.18 -12.58 6.04
N SER A 108 4.53 -13.06 4.85
CA SER A 108 5.89 -12.94 4.33
C SER A 108 6.09 -11.55 3.74
N ILE A 109 6.99 -10.76 4.35
CA ILE A 109 7.30 -9.39 3.94
C ILE A 109 8.68 -9.36 3.30
N SER A 110 8.75 -8.91 2.05
CA SER A 110 10.00 -8.68 1.34
C SER A 110 10.45 -7.24 1.53
N PHE A 111 11.46 -7.00 2.36
CA PHE A 111 12.08 -5.69 2.48
C PHE A 111 12.93 -5.38 1.25
N LEU A 112 12.48 -4.47 0.39
CA LEU A 112 13.07 -4.22 -0.94
C LEU A 112 14.55 -3.83 -0.90
N ARG A 113 15.00 -3.16 0.17
CA ARG A 113 16.42 -2.79 0.33
C ARG A 113 17.35 -3.99 0.54
N GLU A 114 16.77 -5.16 0.84
CA GLU A 114 17.49 -6.42 1.04
C GLU A 114 17.34 -7.36 -0.17
N GLN A 115 16.63 -6.91 -1.21
CA GLN A 115 16.34 -7.65 -2.42
C GLN A 115 16.95 -6.99 -3.66
N SER A 116 17.12 -7.75 -4.73
CA SER A 116 17.55 -7.18 -6.01
C SER A 116 16.35 -6.59 -6.79
N PRO A 117 16.57 -5.61 -7.69
CA PRO A 117 15.54 -5.14 -8.61
C PRO A 117 14.91 -6.24 -9.46
N GLU A 118 15.67 -7.26 -9.83
CA GLU A 118 15.18 -8.40 -10.60
C GLU A 118 14.18 -9.25 -9.80
N PHE A 119 14.43 -9.47 -8.51
CA PHE A 119 13.49 -10.16 -7.61
C PHE A 119 12.15 -9.41 -7.58
N PHE A 120 12.21 -8.09 -7.34
CA PHE A 120 11.02 -7.26 -7.29
C PHE A 120 10.27 -7.26 -8.63
N ARG A 121 10.99 -7.04 -9.75
CA ARG A 121 10.43 -7.07 -11.10
C ARG A 121 9.73 -8.39 -11.40
N SER A 122 10.33 -9.52 -11.02
CA SER A 122 9.74 -10.83 -11.23
C SER A 122 8.41 -10.97 -10.49
N GLY A 123 8.37 -10.54 -9.23
CA GLY A 123 7.16 -10.55 -8.41
C GLY A 123 6.05 -9.67 -8.96
N LEU A 124 6.37 -8.44 -9.37
CA LEU A 124 5.43 -7.54 -10.03
C LEU A 124 4.86 -8.17 -11.31
N ARG A 125 5.69 -8.82 -12.12
CA ARG A 125 5.26 -9.47 -13.36
C ARG A 125 4.40 -10.71 -13.12
N SER A 126 4.52 -11.39 -11.99
CA SER A 126 3.65 -12.53 -11.66
C SER A 126 2.31 -12.11 -11.07
N ALA A 127 2.20 -10.89 -10.54
CA ALA A 127 0.95 -10.39 -9.98
C ALA A 127 -0.06 -10.03 -11.08
N SER A 128 -1.34 -10.16 -10.74
CA SER A 128 -2.45 -9.75 -11.60
C SER A 128 -2.77 -8.26 -11.46
N LEU A 129 -2.42 -7.67 -10.31
CA LEU A 129 -2.61 -6.26 -9.98
C LEU A 129 -1.50 -5.80 -9.04
N ILE A 130 -1.12 -4.52 -9.15
CA ILE A 130 -0.22 -3.84 -8.22
C ILE A 130 -1.02 -2.82 -7.42
N ILE A 131 -0.85 -2.79 -6.10
CA ILE A 131 -1.29 -1.69 -5.22
C ILE A 131 -0.04 -0.92 -4.81
N ASP A 132 0.07 0.33 -5.27
CA ASP A 132 1.23 1.19 -5.04
C ASP A 132 0.93 2.22 -3.93
N GLY A 133 1.43 1.93 -2.73
CA GLY A 133 1.49 2.84 -1.59
C GLY A 133 2.93 3.26 -1.25
N LEU A 134 3.84 3.27 -2.23
CA LEU A 134 5.25 3.56 -2.03
C LEU A 134 5.51 5.01 -1.58
N LEU A 135 4.74 5.94 -2.14
CA LEU A 135 4.86 7.39 -1.93
C LEU A 135 3.47 8.01 -1.79
N GLY A 136 3.42 9.18 -1.17
CA GLY A 136 2.18 9.93 -0.99
C GLY A 136 2.38 11.43 -1.05
N THR A 137 1.31 12.18 -0.81
CA THR A 137 1.28 13.66 -0.86
C THR A 137 2.31 14.36 0.04
N GLY A 138 2.86 13.67 1.05
CA GLY A 138 3.88 14.21 1.96
C GLY A 138 5.34 14.10 1.49
N SER A 139 5.62 13.46 0.35
CA SER A 139 6.98 13.42 -0.18
C SER A 139 7.32 14.69 -0.96
N GLU A 140 8.11 15.57 -0.37
CA GLU A 140 8.64 16.77 -1.03
C GLU A 140 10.06 16.55 -1.57
N GLY A 141 10.35 17.15 -2.72
CA GLY A 141 11.68 17.13 -3.35
C GLY A 141 11.93 15.94 -4.28
N PRO A 142 13.14 15.85 -4.87
CA PRO A 142 13.46 14.78 -5.80
C PRO A 142 13.46 13.41 -5.11
N LEU A 143 12.91 12.41 -5.80
CA LEU A 143 12.95 11.02 -5.36
C LEU A 143 14.38 10.61 -4.99
N ARG A 144 14.57 10.17 -3.74
CA ARG A 144 15.84 9.53 -3.35
C ARG A 144 16.06 8.34 -4.28
N GLU A 145 17.31 8.13 -4.67
CA GLU A 145 17.69 7.14 -5.69
C GLU A 145 17.06 5.77 -5.44
N ALA A 146 17.05 5.30 -4.19
CA ALA A 146 16.44 4.03 -3.80
C ALA A 146 14.96 3.90 -4.23
N TYR A 147 14.15 4.93 -4.08
CA TYR A 147 12.74 4.90 -4.48
C TYR A 147 12.57 4.99 -6.00
N ARG A 148 13.46 5.71 -6.70
CA ARG A 148 13.41 5.83 -8.17
C ARG A 148 13.55 4.48 -8.85
N THR A 149 14.41 3.61 -8.33
CA THR A 149 14.55 2.23 -8.83
C THR A 149 13.23 1.48 -8.74
N TRP A 150 12.57 1.49 -7.58
CA TRP A 150 11.32 0.76 -7.38
C TRP A 150 10.17 1.32 -8.23
N VAL A 151 10.03 2.64 -8.31
CA VAL A 151 9.05 3.29 -9.20
C VAL A 151 9.28 2.89 -10.66
N ASN A 152 10.53 2.85 -11.11
CA ASN A 152 10.84 2.41 -12.47
C ASN A 152 10.43 0.94 -12.70
N GLU A 153 10.67 0.06 -11.73
CA GLU A 153 10.26 -1.35 -11.83
C GLU A 153 8.74 -1.50 -11.92
N ILE A 154 7.97 -0.73 -11.15
CA ILE A 154 6.50 -0.68 -11.23
C ILE A 154 6.06 -0.22 -12.62
N ASN A 155 6.61 0.90 -13.11
CA ASN A 155 6.25 1.47 -14.40
C ASN A 155 6.52 0.54 -15.60
N VAL A 156 7.55 -0.32 -15.51
CA VAL A 156 7.91 -1.27 -16.59
C VAL A 156 7.34 -2.68 -16.37
N ALA A 157 6.57 -2.90 -15.30
CA ALA A 157 5.96 -4.20 -15.02
C ALA A 157 4.86 -4.57 -16.03
N ASN A 158 4.27 -3.58 -16.70
CA ASN A 158 3.15 -3.74 -17.64
C ASN A 158 1.96 -4.47 -16.99
N ARG A 159 1.57 -3.99 -15.80
CA ARG A 159 0.43 -4.46 -15.00
C ARG A 159 -0.46 -3.27 -14.66
N ASP A 160 -1.72 -3.56 -14.38
CA ASP A 160 -2.62 -2.56 -13.82
C ASP A 160 -2.16 -2.17 -12.41
N VAL A 161 -2.28 -0.88 -12.10
CA VAL A 161 -1.83 -0.29 -10.84
C VAL A 161 -2.97 0.49 -10.21
N ILE A 162 -3.29 0.17 -8.96
CA ILE A 162 -4.06 1.05 -8.08
C ILE A 162 -3.04 1.84 -7.25
N ALA A 163 -2.92 3.13 -7.55
CA ALA A 163 -2.09 4.03 -6.76
C ALA A 163 -2.87 4.54 -5.54
N VAL A 164 -2.24 4.51 -4.37
CA VAL A 164 -2.83 4.97 -3.11
C VAL A 164 -2.57 6.47 -2.98
N ASP A 165 -3.64 7.26 -2.94
CA ASP A 165 -3.67 8.74 -2.88
C ASP A 165 -3.22 9.45 -4.17
N ILE A 166 -2.09 9.07 -4.81
CA ILE A 166 -1.54 9.73 -6.03
C ILE A 166 -0.94 8.73 -7.00
#